data_AF-A0A7V9AZS9-F1
#
_entry.id   AF-A0A7V9AZS9-F1
#
_cell.length_a   1.000
_cell.length_b   1.000
_cell.length_c   1.000
_cell.angle_alpha   90.00
_cell.angle_beta   90.00
_cell.angle_gamma   90.00
#
_symmetry.space_group_name_H-M   'P 1'
#
loop_
_entity.id
_entity.type
_entity.pdbx_description
1 polymer ?
#
loop_
_entity_poly.entity_id
_entity_poly.type
_entity_poly.pdbx_seq_one_letter_code
_entity_poly.pdbx_strand_id
1 'polypeptide(L)'
;MRQMWRQYHQPGSLDETLGLLHRYQAKARVVAGGTDLVVELSRGFRPTETLIDITRLAGLRYVRADHETLYLGGLTTHNDIVASPECVANALPLAQACWDVGAPQLRARATVAGNVVTASPANDTISALTALDATLVLVSAAGQREVAIGDFFLGVRRTVLRPDELIREIRVPALRENQRGLFLKLGLRRAQAISVIHLAMVLTFDGEVVRDARIALGCLAPTIVRAPSAEAAVIGKRLAPDVCAEAGRAACTDVSPISDIRGSKDYRLATLKNLVAHGLERTARGEERAGWPERPVLLETGRQGIVASGGVPFAGVIATTINGQPRSLPDAADKTLLNALREDAGLTGAKEGCAEGECGACTVWLNGQAVMACLVPAPQAHNAEVVTIEGLAATAGTSGQNGALHPLQHAFIERGAVQCGFCIPGMVMAGAKLLEECPAPDLTEIQVGLSGNLCRCTGYRKILDAVQRASAGTPPTGDLVLSGEV
;
A
#
# COMPACT_ATOMS: atom_id res chain seq x y z
N MET A 1 22.61 16.58 0.64
CA MET A 1 22.01 15.24 0.38
C MET A 1 22.38 14.78 -1.02
N ARG A 2 22.38 13.48 -1.30
CA ARG A 2 22.60 12.96 -2.65
C ARG A 2 21.36 13.28 -3.50
N GLN A 3 21.54 14.06 -4.56
CA GLN A 3 20.49 14.33 -5.54
C GLN A 3 19.99 13.00 -6.13
N MET A 4 18.69 12.71 -6.00
CA MET A 4 18.12 11.40 -6.39
C MET A 4 17.71 11.34 -7.87
N TRP A 5 17.33 12.48 -8.46
CA TRP A 5 17.03 12.65 -9.88
C TRP A 5 17.35 14.09 -10.29
N ARG A 6 17.44 14.36 -11.59
CA ARG A 6 17.73 15.70 -12.14
C ARG A 6 16.60 16.26 -12.98
N GLN A 7 15.92 15.41 -13.74
CA GLN A 7 14.78 15.76 -14.58
C GLN A 7 13.52 15.10 -14.02
N TYR A 8 12.45 15.87 -13.93
CA TYR A 8 11.16 15.41 -13.46
C TYR A 8 10.07 15.92 -14.41
N HIS A 9 9.37 14.99 -15.05
CA HIS A 9 8.24 15.29 -15.93
C HIS A 9 6.95 14.89 -15.22
N GLN A 10 5.93 15.74 -15.30
CA GLN A 10 4.60 15.46 -14.79
C GLN A 10 3.56 15.67 -15.92
N PRO A 11 3.51 14.77 -16.90
CA PRO A 11 2.62 14.89 -18.05
C PRO A 11 1.14 14.95 -17.63
N GLY A 12 0.36 15.75 -18.35
CA GLY A 12 -1.08 15.93 -18.12
C GLY A 12 -1.96 14.89 -18.80
N SER A 13 -1.39 14.08 -19.71
CA SER A 13 -2.14 13.10 -20.50
C SER A 13 -1.35 11.80 -20.73
N LEU A 14 -2.08 10.73 -21.07
CA LEU A 14 -1.47 9.46 -21.43
C LEU A 14 -0.61 9.59 -22.69
N ASP A 15 -1.07 10.30 -23.72
CA ASP A 15 -0.33 10.47 -24.97
C ASP A 15 1.01 11.20 -24.74
N GLU A 16 1.01 12.26 -23.93
CA GLU A 16 2.25 12.96 -23.54
C GLU A 16 3.20 12.02 -22.79
N THR A 17 2.66 11.20 -21.88
CA THR A 17 3.42 10.20 -21.13
C THR A 17 4.08 9.19 -22.06
N LEU A 18 3.33 8.66 -23.05
CA LEU A 18 3.84 7.70 -24.02
C LEU A 18 4.87 8.34 -24.96
N GLY A 19 4.70 9.61 -25.32
CA GLY A 19 5.70 10.38 -26.07
C GLY A 19 7.01 10.55 -25.29
N LEU A 20 6.93 10.85 -24.00
CA LEU A 20 8.10 10.92 -23.12
C LEU A 20 8.78 9.55 -22.96
N LEU A 21 8.01 8.49 -22.74
CA LEU A 21 8.53 7.12 -22.67
C LEU A 21 9.21 6.70 -23.96
N HIS A 22 8.62 7.01 -25.11
CA HIS A 22 9.24 6.77 -26.41
C HIS A 22 10.54 7.55 -26.59
N ARG A 23 10.58 8.82 -26.15
CA ARG A 23 11.76 9.67 -26.23
C ARG A 23 12.91 9.19 -25.33
N TYR A 24 12.60 8.89 -24.07
CA TYR A 24 13.62 8.61 -23.06
C TYR A 24 14.01 7.13 -22.98
N GLN A 25 13.11 6.21 -23.37
CA GLN A 25 13.34 4.77 -23.30
C GLN A 25 13.84 4.38 -21.89
N ALA A 26 14.80 3.45 -21.82
CA ALA A 26 15.39 2.97 -20.57
C ALA A 26 16.15 4.04 -19.75
N LYS A 27 16.31 5.28 -20.26
CA LYS A 27 16.98 6.36 -19.54
C LYS A 27 16.08 7.00 -18.48
N ALA A 28 14.75 6.91 -18.63
CA ALA A 28 13.79 7.40 -17.65
C ALA A 28 13.13 6.24 -16.90
N ARG A 29 12.61 6.54 -15.71
CA ARG A 29 11.75 5.62 -14.95
C ARG A 29 10.39 6.27 -14.69
N VAL A 30 9.33 5.49 -14.83
CA VAL A 30 7.99 5.91 -14.42
C VAL A 30 7.91 5.92 -12.90
N VAL A 31 7.33 6.98 -12.34
CA VAL A 31 6.97 7.05 -10.92
C VAL A 31 5.45 7.18 -10.77
N ALA A 32 4.87 6.27 -9.98
CA ALA A 32 3.49 6.35 -9.51
C ALA A 32 3.50 6.74 -8.03
N GLY A 33 3.22 5.80 -7.13
CA GLY A 33 3.26 6.00 -5.68
C GLY A 33 4.62 6.39 -5.11
N GLY A 34 5.73 6.02 -5.78
CA GLY A 34 7.11 6.24 -5.33
C GLY A 34 7.62 5.22 -4.31
N THR A 35 6.75 4.35 -3.79
CA THR A 35 6.99 3.56 -2.58
C THR A 35 8.10 2.51 -2.65
N ASP A 36 8.46 2.03 -3.85
CA ASP A 36 9.65 1.17 -4.08
C ASP A 36 10.77 1.96 -4.77
N LEU A 37 10.41 2.72 -5.81
CA LEU A 37 11.36 3.46 -6.65
C LEU A 37 12.21 4.46 -5.86
N VAL A 38 11.62 5.23 -4.94
CA VAL A 38 12.38 6.23 -4.16
C VAL A 38 13.41 5.56 -3.25
N VAL A 39 13.08 4.39 -2.69
CA VAL A 39 14.02 3.59 -1.89
C VAL A 39 15.15 3.04 -2.75
N GLU A 40 14.86 2.58 -3.98
CA GLU A 40 15.91 2.17 -4.93
C GLU A 40 16.88 3.32 -5.21
N LEU A 41 16.35 4.49 -5.56
CA LEU A 41 17.15 5.65 -5.94
C LEU A 41 17.99 6.17 -4.76
N SER A 42 17.42 6.24 -3.56
CA SER A 42 18.14 6.68 -2.36
C SER A 42 19.33 5.77 -2.03
N ARG A 43 19.19 4.47 -2.30
CA ARG A 43 20.25 3.46 -2.13
C ARG A 43 21.18 3.34 -3.35
N GLY A 44 20.94 4.09 -4.42
CA GLY A 44 21.71 4.01 -5.66
C GLY A 44 21.50 2.71 -6.44
N PHE A 45 20.43 1.97 -6.16
CA PHE A 45 20.05 0.77 -6.89
C PHE A 45 19.29 1.15 -8.16
N ARG A 46 19.74 0.66 -9.34
CA ARG A 46 19.15 0.97 -10.67
C ARG A 46 18.87 2.48 -10.86
N PRO A 47 19.92 3.33 -10.77
CA PRO A 47 19.74 4.77 -10.80
C PRO A 47 19.16 5.26 -12.13
N THR A 48 18.44 6.38 -12.07
CA THR A 48 18.06 7.18 -13.24
C THR A 48 18.19 8.65 -12.88
N GLU A 49 18.45 9.50 -13.87
CA GLU A 49 18.40 10.94 -13.70
C GLU A 49 17.05 11.54 -14.09
N THR A 50 16.12 10.75 -14.67
CA THR A 50 14.85 11.24 -15.23
C THR A 50 13.67 10.45 -14.71
N LEU A 51 12.72 11.15 -14.09
CA LEU A 51 11.43 10.59 -13.67
C LEU A 51 10.30 11.09 -14.54
N ILE A 52 9.37 10.20 -14.86
CA ILE A 52 8.08 10.51 -15.51
C ILE A 52 6.97 10.16 -14.52
N ASP A 53 6.38 11.18 -13.91
CA ASP A 53 5.34 11.08 -12.90
C ASP A 53 3.95 10.99 -13.53
N ILE A 54 3.34 9.83 -13.37
CA ILE A 54 2.03 9.54 -13.92
C ILE A 54 0.90 9.83 -12.93
N THR A 55 1.18 10.31 -11.72
CA THR A 55 0.13 10.48 -10.69
C THR A 55 -0.97 11.49 -11.04
N ARG A 56 -0.77 12.34 -12.06
CA ARG A 56 -1.77 13.27 -12.59
C ARG A 56 -2.75 12.66 -13.58
N LEU A 57 -2.50 11.44 -14.05
CA LEU A 57 -3.37 10.77 -15.01
C LEU A 57 -4.59 10.18 -14.31
N ALA A 58 -5.53 11.03 -13.86
CA ALA A 58 -6.73 10.61 -13.15
C ALA A 58 -7.52 9.51 -13.91
N GLY A 59 -7.50 9.54 -15.24
CA GLY A 59 -8.09 8.52 -16.11
C GLY A 59 -7.49 7.11 -15.97
N LEU A 60 -6.38 6.93 -15.25
CA LEU A 60 -5.77 5.64 -14.93
C LEU A 60 -6.04 5.18 -13.49
N ARG A 61 -6.78 5.94 -12.68
CA ARG A 61 -7.11 5.54 -11.30
C ARG A 61 -8.60 5.23 -11.21
N TYR A 62 -8.94 3.95 -11.35
CA TYR A 62 -10.33 3.49 -11.25
C TYR A 62 -10.39 2.01 -10.88
N VAL A 63 -11.48 1.64 -10.22
CA VAL A 63 -11.95 0.27 -10.10
C VAL A 63 -13.32 0.23 -10.74
N ARG A 64 -13.47 -0.60 -11.77
CA ARG A 64 -14.76 -0.85 -12.44
C ARG A 64 -14.99 -2.35 -12.47
N ALA A 65 -16.24 -2.75 -12.55
CA ALA A 65 -16.60 -4.15 -12.71
C ALA A 65 -17.79 -4.28 -13.64
N ASP A 66 -17.80 -5.33 -14.43
CA ASP A 66 -19.01 -5.91 -15.00
C ASP A 66 -19.25 -7.30 -14.37
N HIS A 67 -20.14 -8.11 -14.94
CA HIS A 67 -20.47 -9.44 -14.41
C HIS A 67 -19.33 -10.48 -14.56
N GLU A 68 -18.37 -10.23 -15.46
CA GLU A 68 -17.32 -11.19 -15.82
C GLU A 68 -15.93 -10.74 -15.39
N THR A 69 -15.68 -9.42 -15.36
CA THR A 69 -14.34 -8.85 -15.22
C THR A 69 -14.34 -7.60 -14.34
N LEU A 70 -13.33 -7.50 -13.48
CA LEU A 70 -12.92 -6.26 -12.83
C LEU A 70 -11.80 -5.59 -13.64
N TYR A 71 -11.91 -4.28 -13.83
CA TYR A 71 -10.96 -3.45 -14.55
C TYR A 71 -10.31 -2.48 -13.57
N LEU A 72 -9.00 -2.61 -13.40
CA LEU A 72 -8.21 -1.81 -12.48
C LEU A 72 -7.26 -0.93 -13.29
N GLY A 73 -7.44 0.39 -13.23
CA GLY A 73 -6.51 1.31 -13.89
C GLY A 73 -5.08 1.22 -13.33
N GLY A 74 -4.08 1.61 -14.13
CA GLY A 74 -2.66 1.52 -13.77
C GLY A 74 -2.23 2.32 -12.53
N LEU A 75 -3.06 3.27 -12.07
CA LEU A 75 -2.85 4.06 -10.84
C LEU A 75 -3.74 3.65 -9.68
N THR A 76 -4.52 2.57 -9.82
CA THR A 76 -5.33 2.04 -8.73
C THR A 76 -4.43 1.62 -7.57
N THR A 77 -4.65 2.24 -6.41
CA THR A 77 -3.87 2.00 -5.20
C THR A 77 -4.35 0.74 -4.48
N HIS A 78 -3.54 0.22 -3.56
CA HIS A 78 -4.01 -0.88 -2.71
C HIS A 78 -5.25 -0.48 -1.88
N ASN A 79 -5.32 0.78 -1.41
CA ASN A 79 -6.50 1.30 -0.70
C ASN A 79 -7.73 1.47 -1.62
N ASP A 80 -7.56 1.65 -2.94
CA ASP A 80 -8.67 1.62 -3.89
C ASP A 80 -9.28 0.22 -4.01
N ILE A 81 -8.45 -0.83 -4.02
CA ILE A 81 -8.93 -2.22 -4.03
C ILE A 81 -9.61 -2.58 -2.70
N VAL A 82 -8.97 -2.29 -1.57
CA VAL A 82 -9.49 -2.63 -0.23
C VAL A 82 -10.87 -2.04 0.00
N ALA A 83 -11.11 -0.84 -0.53
CA ALA A 83 -12.34 -0.12 -0.30
C ALA A 83 -13.43 -0.35 -1.35
N SER A 84 -13.14 -1.03 -2.47
CA SER A 84 -14.13 -1.33 -3.49
C SER A 84 -14.98 -2.53 -3.04
N PRO A 85 -16.28 -2.36 -2.81
CA PRO A 85 -17.18 -3.47 -2.51
C PRO A 85 -17.19 -4.50 -3.65
N GLU A 86 -17.05 -4.06 -4.90
CA GLU A 86 -17.01 -4.93 -6.08
C GLU A 86 -15.75 -5.81 -6.07
N CYS A 87 -14.57 -5.26 -5.76
CA CYS A 87 -13.36 -6.07 -5.58
C CYS A 87 -13.49 -7.05 -4.41
N VAL A 88 -14.04 -6.61 -3.28
CA VAL A 88 -14.22 -7.46 -2.10
C VAL A 88 -15.23 -8.59 -2.36
N ALA A 89 -16.26 -8.35 -3.16
CA ALA A 89 -17.25 -9.35 -3.56
C ALA A 89 -16.69 -10.33 -4.58
N ASN A 90 -16.07 -9.81 -5.64
CA ASN A 90 -15.80 -10.57 -6.87
C ASN A 90 -14.32 -10.97 -7.02
N ALA A 91 -13.42 -10.50 -6.16
CA ALA A 91 -11.99 -10.80 -6.20
C ALA A 91 -11.37 -10.77 -4.79
N LEU A 92 -12.03 -11.43 -3.82
CA LEU A 92 -11.61 -11.44 -2.41
C LEU A 92 -10.11 -11.72 -2.18
N PRO A 93 -9.45 -12.69 -2.87
CA PRO A 93 -8.00 -12.90 -2.70
C PRO A 93 -7.16 -11.65 -2.99
N LEU A 94 -7.56 -10.85 -3.99
CA LEU A 94 -6.85 -9.63 -4.34
C LEU A 94 -7.08 -8.54 -3.29
N ALA A 95 -8.30 -8.42 -2.77
CA ALA A 95 -8.60 -7.49 -1.68
C ALA A 95 -7.80 -7.84 -0.41
N GLN A 96 -7.75 -9.12 -0.05
CA GLN A 96 -6.93 -9.66 1.05
C GLN A 96 -5.43 -9.39 0.85
N ALA A 97 -4.90 -9.67 -0.34
CA ALA A 97 -3.51 -9.38 -0.65
C ALA A 97 -3.20 -7.88 -0.55
N CYS A 98 -4.06 -7.01 -1.08
CA CYS A 98 -3.91 -5.56 -0.99
C CYS A 98 -3.99 -5.06 0.46
N TRP A 99 -4.88 -5.62 1.29
CA TRP A 99 -5.00 -5.27 2.71
C TRP A 99 -3.71 -5.57 3.50
N ASP A 100 -3.04 -6.66 3.16
CA ASP A 100 -1.82 -7.11 3.82
C ASP A 100 -0.53 -6.40 3.32
N VAL A 101 -0.63 -5.53 2.31
CA VAL A 101 0.49 -4.71 1.85
C VAL A 101 0.78 -3.61 2.86
N GLY A 102 2.00 -3.61 3.41
CA GLY A 102 2.57 -2.51 4.20
C GLY A 102 1.69 -2.06 5.37
N ALA A 103 1.47 -0.75 5.44
CA ALA A 103 0.55 -0.08 6.35
C ALA A 103 -0.42 0.81 5.53
N PRO A 104 -1.54 1.29 6.12
CA PRO A 104 -2.52 2.09 5.39
C PRO A 104 -1.91 3.30 4.65
N GLN A 105 -0.95 4.01 5.26
CA GLN A 105 -0.27 5.15 4.63
C GLN A 105 0.54 4.77 3.38
N LEU A 106 1.11 3.56 3.35
CA LEU A 106 1.82 3.04 2.19
C LEU A 106 0.82 2.67 1.09
N ARG A 107 -0.26 1.98 1.46
CA ARG A 107 -1.32 1.54 0.54
C ARG A 107 -2.07 2.68 -0.12
N ALA A 108 -2.12 3.85 0.52
CA ALA A 108 -2.71 5.06 -0.04
C ALA A 108 -1.99 5.57 -1.30
N ARG A 109 -0.72 5.17 -1.47
CA ARG A 109 0.16 5.63 -2.56
C ARG A 109 0.60 4.49 -3.48
N ALA A 110 0.91 3.32 -2.91
CA ALA A 110 1.38 2.16 -3.65
C ALA A 110 0.27 1.63 -4.58
N THR A 111 0.59 1.50 -5.87
CA THR A 111 -0.33 1.02 -6.89
C THR A 111 -0.16 -0.46 -7.17
N VAL A 112 -1.25 -1.14 -7.52
CA VAL A 112 -1.21 -2.56 -7.89
C VAL A 112 -0.31 -2.77 -9.12
N ALA A 113 -0.41 -1.91 -10.13
CA ALA A 113 0.47 -1.98 -11.30
C ALA A 113 1.93 -1.73 -10.95
N GLY A 114 2.23 -0.79 -10.04
CA GLY A 114 3.59 -0.56 -9.54
C GLY A 114 4.13 -1.80 -8.82
N ASN A 115 3.30 -2.46 -8.01
CA ASN A 115 3.61 -3.72 -7.36
C ASN A 115 3.93 -4.84 -8.37
N VAL A 116 3.16 -4.95 -9.45
CA VAL A 116 3.41 -5.89 -10.55
C VAL A 116 4.71 -5.57 -11.30
N VAL A 117 4.93 -4.31 -11.70
CA VAL A 117 6.13 -3.88 -12.45
C VAL A 117 7.42 -4.09 -11.65
N THR A 118 7.38 -3.92 -10.33
CA THR A 118 8.53 -4.21 -9.47
C THR A 118 9.00 -5.66 -9.57
N ALA A 119 8.10 -6.61 -9.86
CA ALA A 119 8.43 -8.02 -10.08
C ALA A 119 9.26 -8.65 -8.95
N SER A 120 8.93 -8.32 -7.71
CA SER A 120 9.49 -8.99 -6.53
C SER A 120 8.71 -10.28 -6.26
N PRO A 121 9.37 -11.43 -5.98
CA PRO A 121 8.66 -12.64 -5.57
C PRO A 121 7.95 -12.48 -4.20
N ALA A 122 8.28 -11.41 -3.46
CA ALA A 122 7.64 -11.07 -2.19
C ALA A 122 6.50 -10.05 -2.31
N ASN A 123 6.11 -9.68 -3.54
CA ASN A 123 4.98 -8.79 -3.76
C ASN A 123 3.67 -9.58 -3.69
N ASP A 124 2.91 -9.32 -2.64
CA ASP A 124 1.73 -10.09 -2.22
C ASP A 124 0.65 -10.17 -3.32
N THR A 125 0.36 -9.05 -3.99
CA THR A 125 -0.74 -8.99 -4.96
C THR A 125 -0.50 -9.84 -6.21
N ILE A 126 0.76 -10.16 -6.52
CA ILE A 126 1.07 -10.96 -7.72
C ILE A 126 0.52 -12.39 -7.57
N SER A 127 0.58 -13.00 -6.39
CA SER A 127 -0.02 -14.34 -6.19
C SER A 127 -1.53 -14.31 -6.39
N ALA A 128 -2.22 -13.30 -5.86
CA ALA A 128 -3.66 -13.15 -6.04
C ALA A 128 -4.03 -12.96 -7.52
N LEU A 129 -3.32 -12.08 -8.23
CA LEU A 129 -3.53 -11.86 -9.66
C LEU A 129 -3.25 -13.13 -10.48
N THR A 130 -2.22 -13.89 -10.14
CA THR A 130 -1.86 -15.17 -10.80
C THR A 130 -2.89 -16.27 -10.52
N ALA A 131 -3.48 -16.34 -9.32
CA ALA A 131 -4.54 -17.32 -9.02
C ALA A 131 -5.88 -16.94 -9.68
N LEU A 132 -6.11 -15.64 -9.90
CA LEU A 132 -7.30 -15.12 -10.58
C LEU A 132 -7.17 -15.15 -12.12
N ASP A 133 -6.00 -15.51 -12.67
CA ASP A 133 -5.66 -15.46 -14.09
C ASP A 133 -5.84 -14.06 -14.70
N ALA A 134 -5.29 -13.05 -14.02
CA ALA A 134 -5.34 -11.67 -14.49
C ALA A 134 -4.62 -11.45 -15.83
N THR A 135 -5.08 -10.46 -16.60
CA THR A 135 -4.47 -10.00 -17.85
C THR A 135 -4.03 -8.55 -17.72
N LEU A 136 -2.83 -8.25 -18.21
CA LEU A 136 -2.22 -6.91 -18.19
C LEU A 136 -2.37 -6.27 -19.56
N VAL A 137 -2.91 -5.05 -19.60
CA VAL A 137 -2.98 -4.24 -20.83
C VAL A 137 -1.80 -3.27 -20.85
N LEU A 138 -0.83 -3.57 -21.72
CA LEU A 138 0.37 -2.77 -21.92
C LEU A 138 0.16 -1.80 -23.08
N VAL A 139 0.55 -0.54 -22.90
CA VAL A 139 0.41 0.51 -23.92
C VAL A 139 1.73 1.22 -24.18
N SER A 140 1.96 1.59 -25.44
CA SER A 140 3.11 2.36 -25.93
C SER A 140 2.61 3.34 -27.00
N ALA A 141 3.47 4.27 -27.44
CA ALA A 141 3.14 5.15 -28.57
C ALA A 141 2.85 4.38 -29.88
N ALA A 142 3.36 3.14 -30.00
CA ALA A 142 3.16 2.27 -31.16
C ALA A 142 1.87 1.43 -31.11
N GLY A 143 1.14 1.45 -29.99
CA GLY A 143 -0.09 0.66 -29.81
C GLY A 143 -0.14 -0.07 -28.47
N GLN A 144 -1.08 -1.01 -28.36
CA GLN A 144 -1.36 -1.78 -27.15
C GLN A 144 -1.20 -3.29 -27.38
N ARG A 145 -0.87 -4.02 -26.32
CA ARG A 145 -0.90 -5.48 -26.29
C ARG A 145 -1.35 -6.01 -24.93
N GLU A 146 -1.84 -7.23 -24.92
CA GLU A 146 -2.27 -7.92 -23.71
C GLU A 146 -1.25 -9.01 -23.34
N VAL A 147 -1.01 -9.17 -22.04
CA VAL A 147 -0.07 -10.17 -21.50
C VAL A 147 -0.73 -10.83 -20.31
N ALA A 148 -0.84 -12.17 -20.32
CA ALA A 148 -1.28 -12.91 -19.15
C ALA A 148 -0.29 -12.70 -18.00
N ILE A 149 -0.78 -12.56 -16.77
CA ILE A 149 0.08 -12.28 -15.60
C ILE A 149 1.20 -13.31 -15.43
N GLY A 150 0.93 -14.58 -15.76
CA GLY A 150 1.92 -15.67 -15.70
C GLY A 150 3.11 -15.49 -16.67
N ASP A 151 2.88 -14.86 -17.81
CA ASP A 151 3.89 -14.64 -18.86
C ASP A 151 4.65 -13.32 -18.68
N PHE A 152 4.27 -12.50 -17.68
CA PHE A 152 4.83 -11.17 -17.50
C PHE A 152 6.23 -11.18 -16.87
N PHE A 153 6.56 -12.20 -16.07
CA PHE A 153 7.76 -12.23 -15.23
C PHE A 153 8.87 -13.09 -15.82
N LEU A 154 10.06 -12.51 -15.99
CA LEU A 154 11.26 -13.19 -16.50
C LEU A 154 12.26 -13.56 -15.40
N GLY A 155 11.95 -13.22 -14.15
CA GLY A 155 12.81 -13.39 -12.97
C GLY A 155 12.65 -12.24 -11.98
N VAL A 156 13.47 -12.25 -10.93
CA VAL A 156 13.45 -11.21 -9.88
C VAL A 156 13.71 -9.84 -10.50
N ARG A 157 12.75 -8.91 -10.33
CA ARG A 157 12.81 -7.54 -10.84
C ARG A 157 12.99 -7.43 -12.37
N ARG A 158 12.60 -8.48 -13.12
CA ARG A 158 12.69 -8.56 -14.58
C ARG A 158 11.33 -8.94 -15.17
N THR A 159 10.86 -8.17 -16.14
CA THR A 159 9.56 -8.35 -16.79
C THR A 159 9.69 -8.30 -18.30
N VAL A 160 8.62 -8.65 -19.01
CA VAL A 160 8.50 -8.47 -20.47
C VAL A 160 8.16 -7.03 -20.89
N LEU A 161 8.03 -6.10 -19.94
CA LEU A 161 7.67 -4.71 -20.19
C LEU A 161 8.80 -4.01 -20.96
N ARG A 162 8.49 -3.43 -22.11
CA ARG A 162 9.45 -2.65 -22.90
C ARG A 162 9.70 -1.28 -22.27
N PRO A 163 10.85 -0.64 -22.52
CA PRO A 163 11.16 0.65 -21.91
C PRO A 163 10.21 1.80 -22.27
N ASP A 164 9.46 1.65 -23.36
CA ASP A 164 8.46 2.61 -23.83
C ASP A 164 7.01 2.21 -23.49
N GLU A 165 6.83 1.17 -22.66
CA GLU A 165 5.52 0.66 -22.27
C GLU A 165 5.10 1.09 -20.85
N LEU A 166 3.78 1.17 -20.68
CA LEU A 166 3.11 1.37 -19.41
C LEU A 166 2.00 0.32 -19.23
N ILE A 167 1.76 -0.16 -18.00
CA ILE A 167 0.53 -0.88 -17.67
C ILE A 167 -0.61 0.14 -17.57
N ARG A 168 -1.53 0.14 -18.55
CA ARG A 168 -2.71 1.00 -18.53
C ARG A 168 -3.80 0.46 -17.61
N GLU A 169 -4.00 -0.85 -17.65
CA GLU A 169 -5.12 -1.54 -16.99
C GLU A 169 -4.73 -2.98 -16.64
N ILE A 170 -5.24 -3.47 -15.51
CA ILE A 170 -5.20 -4.87 -15.09
C ILE A 170 -6.64 -5.37 -15.13
N ARG A 171 -6.89 -6.43 -15.89
CA ARG A 171 -8.19 -7.10 -15.99
C ARG A 171 -8.17 -8.37 -15.17
N VAL A 172 -9.12 -8.49 -14.25
CA VAL A 172 -9.20 -9.60 -13.30
C VAL A 172 -10.55 -10.30 -13.50
N PRO A 173 -10.58 -11.57 -13.92
CA PRO A 173 -11.82 -12.33 -13.97
C PRO A 173 -12.54 -12.30 -12.62
N ALA A 174 -13.83 -11.97 -12.63
CA ALA A 174 -14.69 -12.03 -11.47
C ALA A 174 -14.88 -13.49 -11.02
N LEU A 175 -14.85 -13.72 -9.71
CA LEU A 175 -15.19 -15.00 -9.12
C LEU A 175 -16.65 -15.34 -9.44
N ARG A 176 -16.87 -16.52 -10.00
CA ARG A 176 -18.21 -17.07 -10.24
C ARG A 176 -18.83 -17.55 -8.93
N GLU A 177 -20.15 -17.74 -8.92
CA GLU A 177 -20.88 -18.20 -7.73
C GLU A 177 -20.38 -19.54 -7.17
N ASN A 178 -19.92 -20.44 -8.05
CA ASN A 178 -19.35 -21.71 -7.67
C ASN A 178 -17.84 -21.67 -7.41
N GLN A 179 -17.23 -20.47 -7.41
CA GLN A 179 -15.83 -20.27 -7.10
C GLN A 179 -15.64 -19.66 -5.74
N ARG A 180 -14.60 -20.12 -5.04
CA ARG A 180 -14.16 -19.55 -3.77
C ARG A 180 -12.70 -19.20 -3.85
N GLY A 181 -12.35 -18.02 -3.34
CA GLY A 181 -11.00 -17.50 -3.37
C GLY A 181 -10.50 -17.11 -1.99
N LEU A 182 -9.24 -17.42 -1.69
CA LEU A 182 -8.57 -17.03 -0.46
C LEU A 182 -7.12 -16.60 -0.73
N PHE A 183 -6.65 -15.57 -0.02
CA PHE A 183 -5.23 -15.23 0.09
C PHE A 183 -4.76 -15.38 1.55
N LEU A 184 -3.56 -15.90 1.75
CA LEU A 184 -2.92 -16.03 3.06
C LEU A 184 -1.48 -15.53 3.00
N LYS A 185 -1.10 -14.81 4.06
CA LYS A 185 0.26 -14.30 4.25
C LYS A 185 0.83 -14.75 5.59
N LEU A 186 2.08 -15.19 5.54
CA LEU A 186 2.92 -15.38 6.70
C LEU A 186 4.04 -14.33 6.66
N GLY A 187 4.03 -13.43 7.63
CA GLY A 187 5.10 -12.46 7.89
C GLY A 187 5.67 -12.60 9.31
N LEU A 188 6.78 -11.93 9.59
CA LEU A 188 7.39 -11.90 10.94
C LEU A 188 6.62 -11.00 11.94
N ARG A 189 5.68 -10.20 11.44
CA ARG A 189 4.80 -9.31 12.21
C ARG A 189 3.49 -9.09 11.42
N ARG A 190 2.45 -8.58 12.08
CA ARG A 190 1.10 -8.43 11.48
C ARG A 190 0.99 -7.34 10.42
N ALA A 191 1.79 -6.29 10.49
CA ALA A 191 1.77 -5.16 9.55
C ALA A 191 3.21 -4.72 9.21
N GLN A 192 3.40 -4.03 8.08
CA GLN A 192 4.74 -3.67 7.59
C GLN A 192 5.68 -4.90 7.46
N ALA A 193 5.15 -6.10 7.19
CA ALA A 193 5.97 -7.30 7.03
C ALA A 193 6.13 -7.65 5.56
N ILE A 194 7.37 -7.82 5.13
CA ILE A 194 7.65 -8.55 3.89
C ILE A 194 7.33 -10.03 4.15
N SER A 195 6.60 -10.65 3.24
CA SER A 195 6.18 -12.04 3.36
C SER A 195 7.37 -12.99 3.48
N VAL A 196 7.28 -13.90 4.45
CA VAL A 196 8.06 -15.14 4.46
C VAL A 196 7.47 -16.07 3.40
N ILE A 197 6.16 -16.27 3.43
CA ILE A 197 5.38 -17.01 2.43
C ILE A 197 4.08 -16.24 2.22
N HIS A 198 3.61 -16.18 0.99
CA HIS A 198 2.22 -15.83 0.71
C HIS A 198 1.67 -16.78 -0.34
N LEU A 199 0.37 -17.02 -0.30
CA LEU A 199 -0.31 -17.84 -1.29
C LEU A 199 -1.69 -17.27 -1.60
N ALA A 200 -2.16 -17.54 -2.81
CA ALA A 200 -3.54 -17.33 -3.20
C ALA A 200 -4.09 -18.63 -3.79
N MET A 201 -5.36 -18.91 -3.53
CA MET A 201 -6.07 -20.01 -4.15
C MET A 201 -7.42 -19.56 -4.69
N VAL A 202 -7.81 -20.11 -5.84
CA VAL A 202 -9.15 -20.01 -6.40
C VAL A 202 -9.60 -21.41 -6.77
N LEU A 203 -10.65 -21.90 -6.12
CA LEU A 203 -11.19 -23.23 -6.33
C LEU A 203 -12.59 -23.12 -6.93
N THR A 204 -12.86 -23.92 -7.95
CA THR A 204 -14.19 -24.06 -8.55
C THR A 204 -14.82 -25.34 -8.01
N PHE A 205 -16.04 -25.26 -7.50
CA PHE A 205 -16.77 -26.38 -6.93
C PHE A 205 -17.90 -26.87 -7.85
N ASP A 206 -18.15 -28.17 -7.80
CA ASP A 206 -19.37 -28.84 -8.23
C ASP A 206 -19.96 -29.55 -7.01
N GLY A 207 -20.94 -28.90 -6.38
CA GLY A 207 -21.38 -29.25 -5.02
C GLY A 207 -20.25 -29.10 -4.01
N GLU A 208 -19.83 -30.22 -3.39
CA GLU A 208 -18.71 -30.26 -2.43
C GLU A 208 -17.38 -30.72 -3.07
N VAL A 209 -17.39 -31.06 -4.36
CA VAL A 209 -16.22 -31.59 -5.06
C VAL A 209 -15.50 -30.46 -5.78
N VAL A 210 -14.17 -30.41 -5.67
CA VAL A 210 -13.36 -29.45 -6.41
C VAL A 210 -13.29 -29.87 -7.88
N ARG A 211 -13.82 -29.04 -8.78
CA ARG A 211 -13.79 -29.28 -10.23
C ARG A 211 -12.52 -28.76 -10.89
N ASP A 212 -12.03 -27.62 -10.40
CA ASP A 212 -10.84 -26.91 -10.88
C ASP A 212 -10.17 -26.19 -9.70
N ALA A 213 -8.85 -26.08 -9.74
CA ALA A 213 -8.05 -25.48 -8.67
C ALA A 213 -6.91 -24.66 -9.23
N ARG A 214 -6.72 -23.46 -8.68
CA ARG A 214 -5.62 -22.57 -9.01
C ARG A 214 -4.94 -22.13 -7.74
N ILE A 215 -3.68 -22.51 -7.52
CA ILE A 215 -2.92 -22.22 -6.31
C ILE A 215 -1.61 -21.55 -6.71
N ALA A 216 -1.44 -20.28 -6.35
CA ALA A 216 -0.25 -19.49 -6.61
C ALA A 216 0.55 -19.26 -5.32
N LEU A 217 1.86 -19.45 -5.39
CA LEU A 217 2.78 -19.41 -4.25
C LEU A 217 3.86 -18.34 -4.46
N GLY A 218 4.06 -17.49 -3.45
CA GLY A 218 5.07 -16.44 -3.42
C GLY A 218 6.16 -16.65 -2.37
N CYS A 219 7.28 -15.96 -2.55
CA CYS A 219 8.51 -16.11 -1.76
C CYS A 219 9.17 -17.50 -1.77
N LEU A 220 8.75 -18.39 -2.69
CA LEU A 220 9.15 -19.79 -2.72
C LEU A 220 9.90 -20.20 -4.01
N ALA A 221 10.14 -19.24 -4.90
CA ALA A 221 10.95 -19.33 -6.11
C ALA A 221 11.37 -17.91 -6.56
N PRO A 222 12.21 -17.76 -7.62
CA PRO A 222 12.58 -16.44 -8.17
C PRO A 222 11.40 -15.59 -8.67
N THR A 223 10.27 -16.23 -9.01
CA THR A 223 9.00 -15.60 -9.37
C THR A 223 7.86 -16.26 -8.59
N ILE A 224 6.64 -15.72 -8.70
CA ILE A 224 5.44 -16.44 -8.27
C ILE A 224 5.29 -17.70 -9.11
N VAL A 225 4.93 -18.82 -8.49
CA VAL A 225 4.74 -20.11 -9.17
C VAL A 225 3.33 -20.65 -8.92
N ARG A 226 2.77 -21.34 -9.91
CA ARG A 226 1.59 -22.18 -9.72
C ARG A 226 2.00 -23.50 -9.09
N ALA A 227 1.11 -24.11 -8.33
CA ALA A 227 1.35 -25.38 -7.64
C ALA A 227 0.54 -26.53 -8.28
N PRO A 228 0.89 -26.98 -9.50
CA PRO A 228 0.11 -27.97 -10.23
C PRO A 228 0.00 -29.31 -9.50
N SER A 229 1.02 -29.70 -8.71
CA SER A 229 0.96 -30.93 -7.93
C SER A 229 -0.08 -30.82 -6.81
N ALA A 230 -0.18 -29.66 -6.15
CA ALA A 230 -1.21 -29.39 -5.16
C ALA A 230 -2.62 -29.26 -5.78
N GLU A 231 -2.72 -28.61 -6.94
CA GLU A 231 -3.97 -28.48 -7.71
C GLU A 231 -4.51 -29.88 -8.10
N ALA A 232 -3.66 -30.75 -8.66
CA ALA A 232 -4.03 -32.12 -9.01
C ALA A 232 -4.45 -32.96 -7.80
N ALA A 233 -3.88 -32.69 -6.62
CA ALA A 233 -4.20 -33.43 -5.41
C ALA A 233 -5.64 -33.21 -4.93
N VAL A 234 -6.24 -32.05 -5.21
CA VAL A 234 -7.60 -31.68 -4.77
C VAL A 234 -8.68 -31.87 -5.84
N ILE A 235 -8.33 -31.76 -7.13
CA ILE A 235 -9.30 -31.89 -8.23
C ILE A 235 -9.98 -33.27 -8.19
N GLY A 236 -11.30 -33.29 -8.34
CA GLY A 236 -12.14 -34.47 -8.29
C GLY A 236 -12.44 -34.99 -6.88
N LYS A 237 -12.05 -34.26 -5.82
CA LYS A 237 -12.23 -34.68 -4.42
C LYS A 237 -12.97 -33.63 -3.60
N ARG A 238 -13.55 -34.08 -2.48
CA ARG A 238 -13.95 -33.20 -1.38
C ARG A 238 -12.71 -32.79 -0.59
N LEU A 239 -12.71 -31.57 -0.04
CA LEU A 239 -11.60 -31.05 0.77
C LEU A 239 -11.61 -31.62 2.20
N ALA A 240 -11.47 -32.93 2.32
CA ALA A 240 -11.27 -33.60 3.60
C ALA A 240 -9.86 -33.30 4.17
N PRO A 241 -9.66 -33.35 5.50
CA PRO A 241 -8.38 -32.99 6.12
C PRO A 241 -7.16 -33.73 5.58
N ASP A 242 -7.30 -35.01 5.22
CA ASP A 242 -6.26 -35.83 4.60
C ASP A 242 -5.92 -35.36 3.18
N VAL A 243 -6.93 -34.98 2.38
CA VAL A 243 -6.77 -34.39 1.05
C VAL A 243 -6.05 -33.04 1.14
N CYS A 244 -6.46 -32.17 2.07
CA CYS A 244 -5.79 -30.89 2.32
C CYS A 244 -4.33 -31.07 2.73
N ALA A 245 -4.05 -32.03 3.63
CA ALA A 245 -2.70 -32.34 4.07
C ALA A 245 -1.82 -32.93 2.95
N GLU A 246 -2.38 -33.74 2.04
CA GLU A 246 -1.69 -34.25 0.87
C GLU A 246 -1.39 -33.15 -0.14
N ALA A 247 -2.35 -32.28 -0.43
CA ALA A 247 -2.15 -31.12 -1.30
C ALA A 247 -1.05 -30.19 -0.75
N GLY A 248 -0.98 -30.00 0.56
CA GLY A 248 0.12 -29.29 1.21
C GLY A 248 1.49 -29.95 1.02
N ARG A 249 1.56 -31.30 1.07
CA ARG A 249 2.81 -32.02 0.77
C ARG A 249 3.20 -31.88 -0.70
N ALA A 250 2.23 -32.01 -1.60
CA ALA A 250 2.43 -31.88 -3.04
C ALA A 250 2.91 -30.46 -3.42
N ALA A 251 2.40 -29.41 -2.78
CA ALA A 251 2.86 -28.03 -3.02
C ALA A 251 4.38 -27.85 -2.81
N CYS A 252 5.00 -28.63 -1.92
CA CYS A 252 6.43 -28.55 -1.66
C CYS A 252 7.29 -29.06 -2.82
N THR A 253 6.74 -29.88 -3.73
CA THR A 253 7.46 -30.35 -4.92
C THR A 253 7.44 -29.33 -6.06
N ASP A 254 6.57 -28.32 -5.98
CA ASP A 254 6.38 -27.29 -7.01
C ASP A 254 7.28 -26.06 -6.80
N VAL A 255 8.07 -26.03 -5.71
CA VAL A 255 8.83 -24.85 -5.26
C VAL A 255 10.31 -25.14 -5.06
N SER A 256 11.14 -24.09 -5.07
CA SER A 256 12.58 -24.17 -4.78
C SER A 256 13.03 -22.97 -3.93
N PRO A 257 12.65 -22.92 -2.63
CA PRO A 257 12.97 -21.78 -1.78
C PRO A 257 14.45 -21.70 -1.41
N ILE A 258 14.90 -20.48 -1.13
CA ILE A 258 16.22 -20.18 -0.57
C ILE A 258 16.14 -19.91 0.94
N SER A 259 17.27 -20.08 1.64
CA SER A 259 17.43 -19.56 3.00
C SER A 259 17.82 -18.08 2.97
N ASP A 260 17.20 -17.27 3.81
CA ASP A 260 17.56 -15.85 3.99
C ASP A 260 17.28 -15.38 5.43
N ILE A 261 17.42 -14.09 5.68
CA ILE A 261 17.19 -13.47 7.00
C ILE A 261 15.74 -13.61 7.51
N ARG A 262 14.78 -13.95 6.64
CA ARG A 262 13.37 -14.11 7.00
C ARG A 262 13.02 -15.55 7.35
N GLY A 263 13.84 -16.52 6.95
CA GLY A 263 13.66 -17.93 7.29
C GLY A 263 14.51 -18.87 6.44
N SER A 264 14.82 -20.04 7.01
CA SER A 264 15.53 -21.11 6.30
C SER A 264 14.65 -21.77 5.23
N LYS A 265 15.28 -22.40 4.24
CA LYS A 265 14.60 -23.24 3.25
C LYS A 265 13.71 -24.30 3.90
N ASP A 266 14.22 -25.00 4.91
CA ASP A 266 13.49 -26.08 5.58
C ASP A 266 12.28 -25.56 6.35
N TYR A 267 12.42 -24.41 7.02
CA TYR A 267 11.29 -23.73 7.66
C TYR A 267 10.22 -23.37 6.64
N ARG A 268 10.61 -22.80 5.49
CA ARG A 268 9.68 -22.43 4.42
C ARG A 268 8.90 -23.64 3.90
N LEU A 269 9.57 -24.78 3.65
CA LEU A 269 8.91 -25.99 3.17
C LEU A 269 7.98 -26.60 4.23
N ALA A 270 8.42 -26.67 5.49
CA ALA A 270 7.61 -27.18 6.59
C ALA A 270 6.35 -26.33 6.81
N THR A 271 6.47 -25.01 6.73
CA THR A 271 5.34 -24.09 6.90
C THR A 271 4.43 -24.04 5.66
N LEU A 272 4.98 -24.11 4.45
CA LEU A 272 4.20 -24.15 3.21
C LEU A 272 3.18 -25.28 3.24
N LYS A 273 3.62 -26.48 3.62
CA LYS A 273 2.74 -27.66 3.75
C LYS A 273 1.50 -27.37 4.60
N ASN A 274 1.71 -26.76 5.76
CA ASN A 274 0.63 -26.48 6.70
C ASN A 274 -0.23 -25.30 6.24
N LEU A 275 0.36 -24.29 5.60
CA LEU A 275 -0.36 -23.10 5.15
C LEU A 275 -1.30 -23.40 3.98
N VAL A 276 -0.88 -24.24 3.04
CA VAL A 276 -1.73 -24.73 1.94
C VAL A 276 -2.89 -25.55 2.50
N ALA A 277 -2.61 -26.53 3.36
CA ALA A 277 -3.66 -27.35 3.99
C ALA A 277 -4.66 -26.49 4.76
N HIS A 278 -4.17 -25.53 5.56
CA HIS A 278 -5.01 -24.60 6.29
C HIS A 278 -5.90 -23.74 5.39
N GLY A 279 -5.37 -23.23 4.28
CA GLY A 279 -6.16 -22.46 3.32
C GLY A 279 -7.27 -23.30 2.68
N LEU A 280 -6.94 -24.53 2.26
CA LEU A 280 -7.93 -25.46 1.70
C LEU A 280 -9.02 -25.82 2.71
N GLU A 281 -8.67 -26.09 3.97
CA GLU A 281 -9.63 -26.37 5.03
C GLU A 281 -10.56 -25.18 5.31
N ARG A 282 -10.01 -23.95 5.32
CA ARG A 282 -10.83 -22.73 5.45
C ARG A 282 -11.80 -22.60 4.28
N THR A 283 -11.35 -22.84 3.06
CA THR A 283 -12.19 -22.80 1.87
C THR A 283 -13.28 -23.88 1.90
N ALA A 284 -12.96 -25.07 2.42
CA ALA A 284 -13.93 -26.15 2.63
C ALA A 284 -15.07 -25.72 3.57
N ARG A 285 -14.74 -25.00 4.66
CA ARG A 285 -15.69 -24.51 5.66
C ARG A 285 -16.43 -23.22 5.26
N GLY A 286 -16.09 -22.60 4.13
CA GLY A 286 -16.66 -21.30 3.73
C GLY A 286 -16.17 -20.14 4.60
N GLU A 287 -14.95 -20.25 5.14
CA GLU A 287 -14.32 -19.27 6.04
C GLU A 287 -13.32 -18.36 5.31
N GLU A 288 -13.48 -18.15 4.00
CA GLU A 288 -12.56 -17.33 3.20
C GLU A 288 -12.55 -15.88 3.68
N ARG A 289 -13.71 -15.37 4.12
CA ARG A 289 -13.86 -14.01 4.68
C ARG A 289 -13.42 -13.89 6.13
N ALA A 290 -13.08 -14.97 6.82
CA ALA A 290 -12.68 -14.90 8.22
C ALA A 290 -11.42 -14.01 8.39
N GLY A 291 -11.52 -13.01 9.26
CA GLY A 291 -10.48 -12.01 9.50
C GLY A 291 -10.49 -10.80 8.56
N TRP A 292 -11.38 -10.76 7.56
CA TRP A 292 -11.61 -9.54 6.78
C TRP A 292 -12.34 -8.49 7.66
N PRO A 293 -11.86 -7.24 7.74
CA PRO A 293 -12.51 -6.22 8.56
C PRO A 293 -13.84 -5.79 7.95
N GLU A 294 -14.87 -5.59 8.78
CA GLU A 294 -16.15 -5.02 8.34
C GLU A 294 -15.95 -3.60 7.77
N ARG A 295 -15.08 -2.82 8.42
CA ARG A 295 -14.68 -1.48 8.00
C ARG A 295 -13.15 -1.42 7.88
N PRO A 296 -12.59 -1.61 6.68
CA PRO A 296 -11.16 -1.51 6.47
C PRO A 296 -10.66 -0.07 6.73
N VAL A 297 -9.70 0.10 7.63
CA VAL A 297 -9.01 1.39 7.88
C VAL A 297 -8.07 1.73 6.73
N LEU A 298 -8.25 2.90 6.13
CA LEU A 298 -7.50 3.37 4.96
C LEU A 298 -6.51 4.50 5.28
N LEU A 299 -6.83 5.31 6.30
CA LEU A 299 -6.25 6.62 6.60
C LEU A 299 -6.42 7.63 5.46
N GLU A 300 -7.63 7.71 4.92
CA GLU A 300 -7.98 8.59 3.82
C GLU A 300 -9.35 9.24 4.00
N THR A 301 -9.44 10.55 3.75
CA THR A 301 -10.70 11.28 3.68
C THR A 301 -10.82 12.05 2.37
N GLY A 302 -12.06 12.28 1.88
CA GLY A 302 -12.29 13.09 0.68
C GLY A 302 -11.84 12.47 -0.64
N ARG A 303 -12.13 11.18 -0.89
CA ARG A 303 -11.58 10.39 -2.02
C ARG A 303 -11.71 11.01 -3.41
N GLN A 304 -12.74 11.82 -3.65
CA GLN A 304 -12.95 12.50 -4.93
C GLN A 304 -11.91 13.59 -5.22
N GLY A 305 -11.19 14.10 -4.22
CA GLY A 305 -10.18 15.16 -4.34
C GLY A 305 -8.72 14.71 -4.21
N ILE A 306 -8.45 13.39 -4.13
CA ILE A 306 -7.09 12.89 -3.88
C ILE A 306 -6.15 13.23 -5.05
N VAL A 307 -6.62 13.07 -6.28
CA VAL A 307 -5.85 13.49 -7.46
C VAL A 307 -6.14 14.97 -7.68
N ALA A 308 -5.16 15.83 -7.42
CA ALA A 308 -5.29 17.25 -7.69
C ALA A 308 -5.51 17.48 -9.20
N SER A 309 -6.75 17.82 -9.55
CA SER A 309 -7.20 18.08 -10.92
C SER A 309 -7.04 19.55 -11.27
N GLY A 310 -6.40 19.83 -12.40
CA GLY A 310 -6.15 21.21 -12.87
C GLY A 310 -4.99 21.90 -12.15
N GLY A 311 -4.93 23.22 -12.27
CA GLY A 311 -3.83 24.05 -11.78
C GLY A 311 -2.81 24.39 -12.87
N VAL A 312 -1.69 24.99 -12.46
CA VAL A 312 -0.61 25.35 -13.38
C VAL A 312 0.20 24.09 -13.75
N PRO A 313 0.69 23.97 -15.00
CA PRO A 313 1.60 22.90 -15.36
C PRO A 313 2.88 22.96 -14.54
N PHE A 314 3.39 21.81 -14.11
CA PHE A 314 4.66 21.74 -13.41
C PHE A 314 5.81 22.17 -14.33
N ALA A 315 6.50 23.23 -13.95
CA ALA A 315 7.64 23.79 -14.69
C ALA A 315 8.89 23.94 -13.79
N GLY A 316 9.12 22.96 -12.91
CA GLY A 316 10.28 22.92 -12.01
C GLY A 316 10.06 23.59 -10.66
N VAL A 317 9.05 24.45 -10.51
CA VAL A 317 8.67 25.07 -9.22
C VAL A 317 7.44 24.41 -8.65
N ILE A 318 7.49 24.00 -7.38
CA ILE A 318 6.35 23.39 -6.69
C ILE A 318 5.51 24.50 -6.05
N ALA A 319 4.42 24.90 -6.72
CA ALA A 319 3.33 25.65 -6.09
C ALA A 319 2.39 24.70 -5.35
N THR A 320 2.13 24.91 -4.05
CA THR A 320 1.31 24.02 -3.20
C THR A 320 0.66 24.82 -2.06
N THR A 321 -0.36 24.27 -1.41
CA THR A 321 -0.90 24.79 -0.15
C THR A 321 -0.37 23.95 0.99
N ILE A 322 0.32 24.57 1.97
CA ILE A 322 0.83 23.87 3.16
C ILE A 322 0.21 24.49 4.41
N ASN A 323 -0.50 23.70 5.20
CA ASN A 323 -1.20 24.13 6.41
C ASN A 323 -2.15 25.31 6.14
N GLY A 324 -2.91 25.23 5.04
CA GLY A 324 -3.83 26.27 4.58
C GLY A 324 -3.18 27.52 3.97
N GLN A 325 -1.84 27.58 3.88
CA GLN A 325 -1.12 28.72 3.33
C GLN A 325 -0.51 28.39 1.96
N PRO A 326 -0.70 29.23 0.93
CA PRO A 326 -0.01 29.07 -0.35
C PRO A 326 1.52 29.17 -0.17
N ARG A 327 2.25 28.24 -0.79
CA ARG A 327 3.71 28.15 -0.76
C ARG A 327 4.26 27.86 -2.15
N SER A 328 5.47 28.35 -2.39
CA SER A 328 6.25 28.10 -3.61
C SER A 328 7.62 27.57 -3.21
N LEU A 329 8.00 26.39 -3.71
CA LEU A 329 9.28 25.74 -3.42
C LEU A 329 10.08 25.58 -4.73
N PRO A 330 10.97 26.54 -5.07
CA PRO A 330 11.72 26.50 -6.33
C PRO A 330 12.88 25.49 -6.32
N ASP A 331 13.43 25.16 -5.16
CA ASP A 331 14.66 24.36 -5.02
C ASP A 331 14.39 22.93 -4.51
N ALA A 332 13.14 22.45 -4.65
CA ALA A 332 12.70 21.18 -4.07
C ALA A 332 12.37 20.09 -5.11
N ALA A 333 12.54 20.36 -6.41
CA ALA A 333 12.11 19.45 -7.47
C ALA A 333 12.85 18.09 -7.47
N ASP A 334 14.04 18.02 -6.87
CA ASP A 334 14.88 16.82 -6.76
C ASP A 334 14.83 16.14 -5.37
N LYS A 335 13.89 16.56 -4.52
CA LYS A 335 13.75 16.11 -3.14
C LYS A 335 12.54 15.20 -2.92
N THR A 336 12.55 14.49 -1.79
CA THR A 336 11.33 13.92 -1.22
C THR A 336 10.47 15.04 -0.64
N LEU A 337 9.17 14.81 -0.50
CA LEU A 337 8.25 15.73 0.17
C LEU A 337 8.70 16.00 1.61
N LEU A 338 9.23 14.99 2.31
CA LEU A 338 9.80 15.17 3.65
C LEU A 338 10.91 16.24 3.66
N ASN A 339 11.86 16.16 2.73
CA ASN A 339 12.97 17.10 2.72
C ASN A 339 12.52 18.48 2.25
N ALA A 340 11.62 18.55 1.28
CA ALA A 340 11.00 19.80 0.86
C ALA A 340 10.31 20.53 2.02
N LEU A 341 9.57 19.80 2.86
CA LEU A 341 8.91 20.37 4.03
C LEU A 341 9.92 20.87 5.07
N ARG A 342 10.98 20.09 5.33
CA ARG A 342 11.95 20.38 6.39
C ARG A 342 12.95 21.47 6.01
N GLU A 343 13.48 21.42 4.80
CA GLU A 343 14.59 22.26 4.34
C GLU A 343 14.09 23.53 3.65
N ASP A 344 13.03 23.43 2.84
CA ASP A 344 12.56 24.54 2.01
C ASP A 344 11.37 25.27 2.65
N ALA A 345 10.45 24.54 3.30
CA ALA A 345 9.32 25.15 4.02
C ALA A 345 9.61 25.44 5.51
N GLY A 346 10.72 24.94 6.06
CA GLY A 346 11.09 25.12 7.48
C GLY A 346 10.21 24.37 8.49
N LEU A 347 9.36 23.45 8.03
CA LEU A 347 8.42 22.66 8.85
C LEU A 347 9.08 21.33 9.24
N THR A 348 9.70 21.32 10.42
CA THR A 348 10.60 20.23 10.84
C THR A 348 9.94 19.16 11.70
N GLY A 349 8.64 19.25 11.95
CA GLY A 349 7.86 18.35 12.80
C GLY A 349 7.80 16.93 12.26
N ALA A 350 7.62 16.75 10.95
CA ALA A 350 7.80 15.46 10.30
C ALA A 350 9.28 15.06 10.32
N LYS A 351 9.59 13.83 10.74
CA LYS A 351 10.97 13.37 10.97
C LYS A 351 11.42 12.32 9.98
N GLU A 352 12.70 12.39 9.59
CA GLU A 352 13.37 11.28 8.90
C GLU A 352 13.78 10.22 9.92
N GLY A 353 13.11 9.07 9.89
CA GLY A 353 13.43 7.93 10.76
C GLY A 353 14.16 6.83 10.00
N CYS A 354 13.41 6.02 9.25
CA CYS A 354 13.97 4.91 8.47
C CYS A 354 14.31 5.26 7.02
N ALA A 355 13.74 6.36 6.48
CA ALA A 355 13.79 6.72 5.05
C ALA A 355 13.30 5.63 4.06
N GLU A 356 12.49 4.68 4.54
CA GLU A 356 12.03 3.51 3.79
C GLU A 356 10.50 3.30 3.86
N GLY A 357 9.76 4.23 4.47
CA GLY A 357 8.30 4.14 4.64
C GLY A 357 7.83 3.16 5.72
N GLU A 358 8.75 2.64 6.54
CA GLU A 358 8.47 1.61 7.55
C GLU A 358 8.02 2.19 8.90
N CYS A 359 8.65 3.29 9.36
CA CYS A 359 8.48 3.76 10.73
C CYS A 359 7.40 4.84 10.94
N GLY A 360 6.90 5.47 9.87
CA GLY A 360 5.83 6.47 9.97
C GLY A 360 6.20 7.81 10.63
N ALA A 361 7.45 8.04 11.03
CA ALA A 361 7.82 9.31 11.68
C ALA A 361 7.67 10.54 10.77
N CYS A 362 7.62 10.31 9.44
CA CYS A 362 7.44 11.31 8.41
C CYS A 362 5.97 11.49 7.95
N THR A 363 4.99 10.89 8.64
CA THR A 363 3.59 10.96 8.21
C THR A 363 3.09 12.40 8.16
N VAL A 364 2.54 12.77 7.00
CA VAL A 364 1.83 14.02 6.73
C VAL A 364 0.55 13.70 5.97
N TRP A 365 -0.35 14.66 5.81
CA TRP A 365 -1.49 14.49 4.90
C TRP A 365 -1.22 15.15 3.56
N LEU A 366 -1.54 14.44 2.47
CA LEU A 366 -1.46 14.93 1.11
C LEU A 366 -2.82 14.69 0.44
N ASN A 367 -3.53 15.76 0.09
CA ASN A 367 -4.89 15.71 -0.45
C ASN A 367 -5.83 14.78 0.33
N GLY A 368 -5.85 14.93 1.66
CA GLY A 368 -6.71 14.12 2.54
C GLY A 368 -6.22 12.72 2.88
N GLN A 369 -5.14 12.22 2.26
CA GLN A 369 -4.54 10.91 2.59
C GLN A 369 -3.37 11.05 3.56
N ALA A 370 -3.28 10.21 4.59
CA ALA A 370 -2.05 10.09 5.37
C ALA A 370 -0.99 9.34 4.54
N VAL A 371 0.18 9.94 4.34
CA VAL A 371 1.23 9.40 3.46
C VAL A 371 2.60 9.41 4.13
N MET A 372 3.49 8.52 3.68
CA MET A 372 4.90 8.50 4.07
C MET A 372 5.68 9.54 3.25
N ALA A 373 5.86 10.76 3.78
CA ALA A 373 6.48 11.87 3.04
C ALA A 373 7.89 11.57 2.53
N CYS A 374 8.62 10.64 3.18
CA CYS A 374 9.96 10.23 2.72
C CYS A 374 9.95 9.42 1.41
N LEU A 375 8.80 8.88 1.00
CA LEU A 375 8.66 8.09 -0.23
C LEU A 375 7.92 8.85 -1.35
N VAL A 376 7.50 10.08 -1.10
CA VAL A 376 6.79 10.92 -2.05
C VAL A 376 7.79 11.86 -2.71
N PRO A 377 8.02 11.82 -4.03
CA PRO A 377 8.72 12.90 -4.74
C PRO A 377 8.01 14.24 -4.49
N ALA A 378 8.75 15.27 -4.07
CA ALA A 378 8.17 16.57 -3.75
C ALA A 378 7.33 17.19 -4.88
N PRO A 379 7.68 17.04 -6.18
CA PRO A 379 6.83 17.54 -7.27
C PRO A 379 5.38 17.00 -7.27
N GLN A 380 5.10 15.89 -6.61
CA GLN A 380 3.74 15.37 -6.47
C GLN A 380 2.86 16.26 -5.59
N ALA A 381 3.44 17.12 -4.75
CA ALA A 381 2.72 18.13 -3.97
C ALA A 381 2.34 19.37 -4.79
N HIS A 382 2.77 19.49 -6.05
CA HIS A 382 2.38 20.61 -6.90
C HIS A 382 0.85 20.69 -7.07
N ASN A 383 0.22 21.85 -6.92
CA ASN A 383 -1.24 22.03 -6.90
C ASN A 383 -1.96 21.14 -5.85
N ALA A 384 -1.26 20.63 -4.85
CA ALA A 384 -1.82 19.78 -3.80
C ALA A 384 -1.93 20.55 -2.48
N GLU A 385 -2.73 20.00 -1.57
CA GLU A 385 -2.82 20.44 -0.18
C GLU A 385 -2.03 19.49 0.72
N VAL A 386 -1.14 20.06 1.54
CA VAL A 386 -0.33 19.35 2.53
C VAL A 386 -0.67 19.84 3.93
N VAL A 387 -0.97 18.92 4.83
CA VAL A 387 -1.10 19.21 6.27
C VAL A 387 0.02 18.50 7.03
N THR A 388 0.79 19.27 7.79
CA THR A 388 1.84 18.78 8.67
C THR A 388 1.38 18.82 10.13
N ILE A 389 2.18 18.26 11.05
CA ILE A 389 1.88 18.30 12.48
C ILE A 389 1.73 19.73 13.03
N GLU A 390 2.45 20.70 12.45
CA GLU A 390 2.37 22.11 12.78
C GLU A 390 1.03 22.75 12.37
N GLY A 391 0.38 22.23 11.32
CA GLY A 391 -0.91 22.72 10.84
C GLY A 391 -2.11 21.96 11.37
N LEU A 392 -1.90 20.84 12.07
CA LEU A 392 -2.98 19.92 12.45
C LEU A 392 -4.04 20.57 13.33
N ALA A 393 -3.68 21.51 14.21
CA ALA A 393 -4.66 22.19 15.05
C ALA A 393 -5.73 22.94 14.23
N ALA A 394 -5.35 23.51 13.08
CA ALA A 394 -6.27 24.27 12.23
C ALA A 394 -7.33 23.40 11.56
N THR A 395 -7.11 22.08 11.43
CA THR A 395 -8.09 21.17 10.81
C THR A 395 -9.28 20.87 11.70
N ALA A 396 -9.16 21.08 13.01
CA ALA A 396 -10.23 20.85 13.98
C ALA A 396 -11.25 22.01 14.07
N GLY A 397 -11.18 23.02 13.20
CA GLY A 397 -12.08 24.19 13.22
C GLY A 397 -11.86 25.14 14.40
N THR A 398 -10.76 24.99 15.14
CA THR A 398 -10.36 25.83 16.29
C THR A 398 -9.48 27.02 15.88
N SER A 399 -9.42 27.33 14.57
CA SER A 399 -8.65 28.41 13.98
C SER A 399 -9.09 29.76 14.54
N GLY A 400 -8.23 30.39 15.35
CA GLY A 400 -8.46 31.71 15.94
C GLY A 400 -8.06 31.84 17.41
N GLN A 401 -7.84 30.74 18.11
CA GLN A 401 -7.30 30.74 19.48
C GLN A 401 -5.78 30.51 19.43
N ASN A 402 -4.98 31.51 19.85
CA ASN A 402 -3.53 31.35 19.99
C ASN A 402 -3.23 30.17 20.93
N GLY A 403 -2.50 29.17 20.41
CA GLY A 403 -2.13 27.97 21.19
C GLY A 403 -3.15 26.83 21.19
N ALA A 404 -4.23 26.90 20.40
CA ALA A 404 -5.15 25.77 20.25
C ALA A 404 -4.42 24.53 19.69
N LEU A 405 -4.65 23.37 20.31
CA LEU A 405 -4.16 22.08 19.83
C LEU A 405 -5.33 21.26 19.28
N HIS A 406 -5.02 20.36 18.36
CA HIS A 406 -5.96 19.33 17.92
C HIS A 406 -6.38 18.46 19.14
N PRO A 407 -7.64 17.98 19.24
CA PRO A 407 -8.08 17.15 20.37
C PRO A 407 -7.16 15.94 20.63
N LEU A 408 -6.63 15.34 19.57
CA LEU A 408 -5.64 14.28 19.69
C LEU A 408 -4.30 14.74 20.29
N GLN A 409 -3.81 15.93 19.95
CA GLN A 409 -2.60 16.49 20.55
C GLN A 409 -2.81 16.71 22.06
N HIS A 410 -3.97 17.23 22.47
CA HIS A 410 -4.35 17.34 23.89
C HIS A 410 -4.36 15.97 24.58
N ALA A 411 -5.02 14.97 23.99
CA ALA A 411 -5.08 13.62 24.56
C ALA A 411 -3.68 12.99 24.73
N PHE A 412 -2.76 13.23 23.80
CA PHE A 412 -1.37 12.75 23.93
C PHE A 412 -0.64 13.40 25.12
N ILE A 413 -0.87 14.69 25.37
CA ILE A 413 -0.30 15.40 26.53
C ILE A 413 -0.92 14.84 27.82
N GLU A 414 -2.25 14.79 27.92
CA GLU A 414 -2.97 14.31 29.11
C GLU A 414 -2.57 12.88 29.51
N ARG A 415 -2.42 12.00 28.54
CA ARG A 415 -2.05 10.59 28.79
C ARG A 415 -0.55 10.40 29.00
N GLY A 416 0.26 11.43 28.83
CA GLY A 416 1.73 11.30 28.78
C GLY A 416 2.15 10.29 27.72
N ALA A 417 1.50 10.32 26.55
CA ALA A 417 1.73 9.42 25.41
C ALA A 417 2.97 9.84 24.60
N VAL A 418 4.00 10.31 25.30
CA VAL A 418 5.26 10.81 24.75
C VAL A 418 6.41 10.21 25.56
N GLN A 419 7.21 9.35 24.93
CA GLN A 419 8.48 8.87 25.49
C GLN A 419 9.63 9.80 25.07
N CYS A 420 10.48 9.39 24.13
CA CYS A 420 11.49 10.29 23.54
C CYS A 420 10.89 11.32 22.56
N GLY A 421 9.62 11.15 22.17
CA GLY A 421 8.91 12.09 21.30
C GLY A 421 9.18 11.97 19.80
N PHE A 422 10.23 11.27 19.36
CA PHE A 422 10.66 11.31 17.94
C PHE A 422 9.61 10.83 16.93
N CYS A 423 8.91 9.73 17.23
CA CYS A 423 7.88 9.15 16.35
C CYS A 423 6.48 9.74 16.54
N ILE A 424 6.29 10.53 17.61
CA ILE A 424 4.98 11.02 18.05
C ILE A 424 4.29 11.91 17.00
N PRO A 425 4.98 12.85 16.32
CA PRO A 425 4.35 13.62 15.25
C PRO A 425 3.64 12.73 14.23
N GLY A 426 4.30 11.68 13.76
CA GLY A 426 3.72 10.75 12.79
C GLY A 426 2.53 9.95 13.35
N MET A 427 2.58 9.55 14.62
CA MET A 427 1.48 8.85 15.29
C MET A 427 0.26 9.74 15.48
N VAL A 428 0.47 11.00 15.82
CA VAL A 428 -0.60 12.00 15.94
C VAL A 428 -1.21 12.26 14.57
N MET A 429 -0.41 12.44 13.52
CA MET A 429 -0.93 12.63 12.15
C MET A 429 -1.75 11.42 11.66
N ALA A 430 -1.28 10.20 11.91
CA ALA A 430 -2.02 8.99 11.54
C ALA A 430 -3.29 8.81 12.38
N GLY A 431 -3.21 8.99 13.70
CA GLY A 431 -4.35 8.88 14.60
C GLY A 431 -5.41 9.94 14.33
N ALA A 432 -5.02 11.17 14.01
CA ALA A 432 -5.97 12.23 13.68
C ALA A 432 -6.69 11.92 12.37
N LYS A 433 -6.00 11.36 11.37
CA LYS A 433 -6.63 10.92 10.13
C LYS A 433 -7.59 9.75 10.36
N LEU A 434 -7.22 8.81 11.22
CA LEU A 434 -8.13 7.73 11.64
C LEU A 434 -9.41 8.30 12.27
N LEU A 435 -9.30 9.32 13.13
CA LEU A 435 -10.46 9.95 13.77
C LEU A 435 -11.31 10.75 12.78
N GLU A 436 -10.74 11.31 11.72
CA GLU A 436 -11.52 11.92 10.64
C GLU A 436 -12.27 10.88 9.78
N GLU A 437 -11.65 9.74 9.51
CA GLU A 437 -12.25 8.64 8.75
C GLU A 437 -13.30 7.87 9.57
N CYS A 438 -12.99 7.65 10.85
CA CYS A 438 -13.80 6.92 11.80
C CYS A 438 -13.78 7.65 13.16
N PRO A 439 -14.81 8.45 13.48
CA PRO A 439 -14.84 9.24 14.72
C PRO A 439 -14.82 8.40 16.01
N ALA A 440 -15.28 7.15 15.96
CA ALA A 440 -15.33 6.24 17.10
C ALA A 440 -14.72 4.87 16.75
N PRO A 441 -13.39 4.80 16.57
CA PRO A 441 -12.73 3.56 16.21
C PRO A 441 -12.62 2.63 17.43
N ASP A 442 -12.70 1.33 17.21
CA ASP A 442 -12.38 0.33 18.22
C ASP A 442 -10.85 0.15 18.38
N LEU A 443 -10.42 -0.64 19.36
CA LEU A 443 -9.00 -0.86 19.62
C LEU A 443 -8.28 -1.52 18.43
N THR A 444 -8.94 -2.40 17.68
CA THR A 444 -8.37 -3.06 16.51
C THR A 444 -8.14 -2.06 15.39
N GLU A 445 -9.12 -1.20 15.13
CA GLU A 445 -9.04 -0.12 14.15
C GLU A 445 -7.94 0.88 14.51
N ILE A 446 -7.80 1.25 15.80
CA ILE A 446 -6.69 2.08 16.28
C ILE A 446 -5.34 1.41 16.03
N GLN A 447 -5.20 0.11 16.33
CA GLN A 447 -3.97 -0.64 16.08
C GLN A 447 -3.62 -0.69 14.60
N VAL A 448 -4.61 -0.88 13.72
CA VAL A 448 -4.40 -0.88 12.26
C VAL A 448 -4.01 0.51 11.78
N GLY A 449 -4.71 1.57 12.20
CA GLY A 449 -4.39 2.95 11.81
C GLY A 449 -2.99 3.40 12.25
N LEU A 450 -2.49 2.89 13.38
CA LEU A 450 -1.13 3.18 13.86
C LEU A 450 -0.10 2.14 13.44
N SER A 451 -0.48 1.11 12.69
CA SER A 451 0.42 0.01 12.32
C SER A 451 1.62 0.43 11.44
N GLY A 452 1.49 1.57 10.76
CA GLY A 452 2.57 2.22 10.01
C GLY A 452 3.51 3.09 10.86
N ASN A 453 3.30 3.20 12.17
CA ASN A 453 4.08 4.05 13.05
C ASN A 453 4.82 3.23 14.12
N LEU A 454 6.14 3.19 14.03
CA LEU A 454 6.98 2.38 14.92
C LEU A 454 7.70 3.26 15.96
N CYS A 455 7.45 2.97 17.24
CA CYS A 455 8.17 3.54 18.38
C CYS A 455 9.26 2.59 18.87
N ARG A 456 10.53 3.01 18.76
CA ARG A 456 11.68 2.26 19.30
C ARG A 456 11.70 2.25 20.83
N CYS A 457 11.19 3.29 21.48
CA CYS A 457 11.08 3.35 22.94
C CYS A 457 9.95 2.50 23.51
N THR A 458 9.14 1.86 22.66
CA THR A 458 7.92 1.13 23.05
C THR A 458 6.91 2.05 23.76
N GLY A 459 6.00 1.51 24.58
CA GLY A 459 5.02 2.31 25.32
C GLY A 459 3.73 2.62 24.55
N TYR A 460 3.34 1.74 23.61
CA TYR A 460 2.15 1.91 22.77
C TYR A 460 0.84 2.04 23.57
N ARG A 461 0.74 1.48 24.78
CA ARG A 461 -0.52 1.51 25.55
C ARG A 461 -1.06 2.93 25.74
N LYS A 462 -0.21 3.86 26.19
CA LYS A 462 -0.60 5.27 26.39
C LYS A 462 -0.98 5.97 25.08
N ILE A 463 -0.34 5.60 23.97
CA ILE A 463 -0.64 6.11 22.63
C ILE A 463 -2.04 5.64 22.19
N LEU A 464 -2.33 4.35 22.35
CA LEU A 464 -3.66 3.79 22.04
C LEU A 464 -4.73 4.43 22.93
N ASP A 465 -4.46 4.58 24.23
CA ASP A 465 -5.37 5.23 25.19
C ASP A 465 -5.62 6.71 24.85
N ALA A 466 -4.62 7.41 24.28
CA ALA A 466 -4.77 8.79 23.82
C ALA A 466 -5.67 8.91 22.58
N VAL A 467 -5.52 8.02 21.59
CA VAL A 467 -6.43 7.98 20.43
C VAL A 467 -7.86 7.67 20.87
N GLN A 468 -8.03 6.67 21.76
CA GLN A 468 -9.34 6.32 22.32
C GLN A 468 -9.94 7.46 23.15
N ARG A 469 -9.12 8.24 23.86
CA ARG A 469 -9.60 9.41 24.60
C ARG A 469 -10.11 10.50 23.65
N ALA A 470 -9.42 10.72 22.54
CA ALA A 470 -9.79 11.74 21.56
C ALA A 470 -11.05 11.38 20.76
N SER A 471 -11.37 10.09 20.59
CA SER A 471 -12.62 9.65 19.92
C SER A 471 -13.89 9.96 20.72
N ALA A 472 -13.78 10.16 22.04
CA ALA A 472 -14.94 10.37 22.93
C ALA A 472 -15.52 11.80 22.92
N GLY A 473 -15.05 12.69 22.04
CA GLY A 473 -15.68 14.01 21.78
C GLY A 473 -15.77 14.97 22.97
N THR A 474 -15.14 14.69 24.12
CA THR A 474 -15.18 15.61 25.26
C THR A 474 -13.94 16.51 25.22
N PRO A 475 -14.05 17.81 24.88
CA PRO A 475 -12.97 18.74 25.16
C PRO A 475 -12.74 18.78 26.68
N PRO A 476 -11.49 18.89 27.16
CA PRO A 476 -11.22 19.00 28.58
C PRO A 476 -11.88 20.27 29.14
N THR A 477 -12.77 20.10 30.10
CA THR A 477 -13.14 21.15 31.06
C THR A 477 -12.08 21.15 32.15
N GLY A 478 -11.26 22.20 32.22
CA GLY A 478 -10.48 22.52 33.42
C GLY A 478 -9.00 22.78 33.16
N ASP A 479 -8.53 23.92 33.64
CA ASP A 479 -7.14 24.38 33.64
C ASP A 479 -6.17 23.33 34.18
N LEU A 480 -5.04 23.18 33.48
CA LEU A 480 -3.86 22.46 33.95
C LEU A 480 -3.24 23.21 35.14
N VAL A 481 -3.69 22.92 36.36
CA VAL A 481 -2.91 23.19 37.56
C VAL A 481 -1.96 22.02 37.77
N LEU A 482 -0.70 22.19 37.35
CA LEU A 482 0.40 21.34 37.78
C LEU A 482 0.69 21.63 39.27
N SER A 483 -0.08 21.03 40.18
CA SER A 483 0.32 20.95 41.58
C SER A 483 1.29 19.80 41.73
N GLY A 484 2.59 20.10 41.62
CA GLY A 484 3.63 19.19 42.06
C GLY A 484 3.71 19.21 43.59
N GLU A 485 3.58 18.06 44.22
CA GLU A 485 4.29 17.76 45.47
C GLU A 485 4.84 16.33 45.41
N VAL A 486 6.15 16.30 45.65
CA VAL A 486 7.19 15.25 45.73
C VAL A 486 6.76 13.79 45.83
#